data_AF-A0A4P9ZPX3-F1
#
_entry.id   AF-A0A4P9ZPX3-F1
#
_cell.length_a   1.000
_cell.length_b   1.000
_cell.length_c   1.000
_cell.angle_alpha   90.00
_cell.angle_beta   90.00
_cell.angle_gamma   90.00
#
_symmetry.space_group_name_H-M   'P 1'
#
loop_
_entity.id
_entity.type
_entity.pdbx_description
1 polymer ?
#
loop_
_entity_poly.entity_id
_entity_poly.type
_entity_poly.pdbx_seq_one_letter_code
_entity_poly.pdbx_strand_id
1 'polypeptide(L)'
;MAIPFRNDGILGGLQASDINGSFSITVIDENRFTFNVLVVATTTVTGGGTLVKTGREAPFQFLFGQNLYPLADIIGFPVENSFVTIGQTDPITANTKTITEIIPGENETSIICPDHRILPGDKVNLVNVNVTPSIYQNEKYNRIFTVYSVPSPDVFTIRYGTQHVSDISTAFVGTQTFQMYYPGHGFNRIVDITQIGPNLVQITTLFPHGFTSTSTVLLKQTNSVPNVDGFYKVILMPNSLDTFAIQSSNLSHPLSIVTPGFSGILSSDQIFYLTNVTSLGGFTTSDLNNVPFTVRDIIDENNFTFSGIYGLSQFAETGGGSGIRINSKIHGWRGTQSNNDTGSLYKPRTG
;
A
#
# COMPACT_ATOMS: atom_id res chain seq x y z
N MET A 1 18.38 -29.63 30.96
CA MET A 1 17.83 -28.36 30.43
C MET A 1 17.72 -27.41 31.61
N ALA A 2 18.35 -26.24 31.54
CA ALA A 2 18.37 -25.29 32.66
C ALA A 2 17.17 -24.33 32.55
N ILE A 3 16.43 -24.13 33.64
CA ILE A 3 15.30 -23.21 33.71
C ILE A 3 15.62 -22.10 34.72
N PRO A 4 15.54 -20.82 34.33
CA PRO A 4 15.66 -19.71 35.26
C PRO A 4 14.49 -19.70 36.24
N PHE A 5 14.82 -19.58 37.52
CA PHE A 5 13.88 -19.44 38.62
C PHE A 5 14.10 -18.09 39.30
N ARG A 6 13.01 -17.39 39.61
CA ARG A 6 13.03 -16.16 40.40
C ARG A 6 11.95 -16.16 41.47
N ASN A 7 12.37 -15.95 42.71
CA ASN A 7 11.59 -15.74 43.90
C ASN A 7 12.16 -14.51 44.65
N ASP A 8 11.28 -13.63 45.10
CA ASP A 8 11.65 -12.38 45.78
C ASP A 8 11.54 -12.49 47.33
N GLY A 9 11.41 -13.69 47.90
CA GLY A 9 11.32 -13.93 49.35
C GLY A 9 12.23 -15.05 49.91
N ILE A 10 12.32 -15.16 51.25
CA ILE A 10 13.05 -16.23 51.96
C ILE A 10 12.17 -17.49 52.03
N LEU A 11 12.71 -18.66 51.67
CA LEU A 11 11.99 -19.93 51.68
C LEU A 11 12.75 -21.00 52.45
N GLY A 12 12.20 -21.50 53.56
CA GLY A 12 12.84 -22.58 54.33
C GLY A 12 14.19 -22.20 54.93
N GLY A 13 14.43 -20.90 55.11
CA GLY A 13 15.73 -20.33 55.52
C GLY A 13 16.71 -20.08 54.37
N LEU A 14 16.36 -20.40 53.12
CA LEU A 14 17.14 -20.05 51.94
C LEU A 14 16.86 -18.59 51.53
N GLN A 15 17.91 -17.83 51.29
CA GLN A 15 17.81 -16.46 50.78
C GLN A 15 17.43 -16.47 49.30
N ALA A 16 16.88 -15.36 48.81
CA ALA A 16 16.53 -15.21 47.39
C ALA A 16 17.74 -15.44 46.47
N SER A 17 18.95 -15.06 46.89
CA SER A 17 20.20 -15.32 46.16
C SER A 17 20.53 -16.81 46.01
N ASP A 18 20.05 -17.66 46.91
CA ASP A 18 20.35 -19.10 46.91
C ASP A 18 19.45 -19.87 45.93
N ILE A 19 18.31 -19.29 45.58
CA ILE A 19 17.24 -19.91 44.78
C ILE A 19 17.00 -19.19 43.44
N ASN A 20 17.56 -17.99 43.25
CA ASN A 20 17.45 -17.25 41.99
C ASN A 20 18.60 -17.60 41.06
N GLY A 21 18.29 -18.25 39.94
CA GLY A 21 19.30 -18.71 39.00
C GLY A 21 18.77 -19.74 38.02
N SER A 22 19.68 -20.29 37.23
CA SER A 22 19.35 -21.29 36.21
C SER A 22 19.66 -22.69 36.74
N PHE A 23 18.63 -23.54 36.85
CA PHE A 23 18.78 -24.88 37.42
C PHE A 23 18.41 -25.97 36.41
N SER A 24 19.16 -27.07 36.43
CA SER A 24 18.71 -28.29 35.77
C SER A 24 17.55 -28.87 36.55
N ILE A 25 16.42 -29.06 35.87
CA ILE A 25 15.21 -29.61 36.48
C ILE A 25 15.08 -31.12 36.20
N THR A 26 14.41 -31.82 37.11
CA THR A 26 13.81 -33.13 36.84
C THR A 26 12.29 -32.96 36.81
N VAL A 27 11.69 -33.19 35.64
CA VAL A 27 10.24 -33.09 35.45
C VAL A 27 9.59 -34.26 36.17
N ILE A 28 8.59 -33.96 37.00
CA ILE A 28 7.74 -34.98 37.63
C ILE A 28 6.53 -35.23 36.74
N ASP A 29 5.84 -34.15 36.34
CA ASP A 29 4.70 -34.17 35.41
C ASP A 29 4.51 -32.79 34.73
N GLU A 30 3.39 -32.61 34.03
CA GLU A 30 3.04 -31.38 33.29
C GLU A 30 3.05 -30.10 34.14
N ASN A 31 2.79 -30.21 35.45
CA ASN A 31 2.64 -29.07 36.35
C ASN A 31 3.69 -29.05 37.47
N ARG A 32 4.56 -30.06 37.56
CA ARG A 32 5.50 -30.22 38.68
C ARG A 32 6.89 -30.64 38.19
N PHE A 33 7.90 -30.00 38.77
CA PHE A 33 9.30 -30.34 38.58
C PHE A 33 10.07 -30.13 39.89
N THR A 34 11.22 -30.77 40.01
CA THR A 34 12.18 -30.53 41.09
C THR A 34 13.48 -29.96 40.53
N PHE A 35 14.20 -29.23 41.38
CA PHE A 35 15.55 -28.78 41.11
C PHE A 35 16.34 -28.76 42.41
N ASN A 36 17.64 -28.90 42.30
CA ASN A 36 18.54 -28.83 43.45
C ASN A 36 19.21 -27.47 43.50
N VAL A 37 19.28 -26.91 44.71
CA VAL A 37 20.10 -25.74 45.03
C VAL A 37 21.31 -26.20 45.83
N LEU A 38 22.38 -25.40 45.83
CA LEU A 38 23.66 -25.76 46.47
C LEU A 38 23.68 -25.54 47.99
N VAL A 39 22.57 -25.08 48.57
CA VAL A 39 22.43 -24.74 49.99
C VAL A 39 21.32 -25.57 50.63
N VAL A 40 21.54 -26.03 51.86
CA VAL A 40 20.58 -26.88 52.58
C VAL A 40 19.52 -26.01 53.24
N ALA A 41 18.24 -26.35 53.05
CA ALA A 41 17.13 -25.68 53.73
C ALA A 41 17.16 -26.01 55.24
N THR A 42 16.90 -25.00 56.07
CA THR A 42 16.87 -25.14 57.53
C THR A 42 15.54 -25.70 58.05
N THR A 43 14.46 -25.56 57.27
CA THR A 43 13.13 -26.04 57.59
C THR A 43 12.38 -26.47 56.34
N THR A 44 11.48 -27.45 56.48
CA THR A 44 10.52 -27.81 55.42
C THR A 44 9.35 -26.85 55.46
N VAL A 45 9.17 -26.08 54.39
CA VAL A 45 8.05 -25.14 54.24
C VAL A 45 7.49 -25.18 52.82
N THR A 46 6.21 -24.84 52.68
CA THR A 46 5.60 -24.53 51.38
C THR A 46 5.55 -23.02 51.21
N GLY A 47 6.07 -22.48 50.11
CA GLY A 47 6.13 -21.04 49.88
C GLY A 47 6.73 -20.67 48.51
N GLY A 48 7.00 -19.38 48.33
CA GLY A 48 7.43 -18.79 47.05
C GLY A 48 6.90 -17.38 46.80
N GLY A 49 6.01 -16.88 47.66
CA GLY A 49 5.38 -15.56 47.50
C GLY A 49 4.37 -15.52 46.35
N THR A 50 3.85 -14.32 46.07
CA THR A 50 2.84 -14.08 45.02
C THR A 50 3.46 -13.92 43.62
N LEU A 51 4.78 -13.85 43.52
CA LEU A 51 5.54 -13.57 42.30
C LEU A 51 6.70 -14.57 42.14
N VAL A 52 6.37 -15.84 41.93
CA VAL A 52 7.34 -16.83 41.43
C VAL A 52 7.31 -16.80 39.91
N LYS A 53 8.47 -16.58 39.28
CA LYS A 53 8.60 -16.64 37.82
C LYS A 53 9.54 -17.78 37.45
N THR A 54 9.08 -18.62 36.54
CA THR A 54 9.85 -19.69 35.91
C THR A 54 9.50 -19.69 34.43
N GLY A 55 10.46 -20.00 33.56
CA GLY A 55 10.21 -20.02 32.12
C GLY A 55 11.48 -20.18 31.31
N ARG A 56 11.35 -20.46 30.02
CA ARG A 56 12.48 -20.48 29.10
C ARG A 56 12.63 -19.09 28.48
N GLU A 57 13.85 -18.58 28.37
CA GLU A 57 14.08 -17.40 27.54
C GLU A 57 13.58 -17.69 26.11
N ALA A 58 12.71 -16.81 25.59
CA ALA A 58 12.23 -16.95 24.22
C ALA A 58 13.42 -16.81 23.26
N PRO A 59 13.53 -17.64 22.21
CA PRO A 59 14.67 -17.63 21.29
C PRO A 59 14.68 -16.40 20.36
N PHE A 60 13.82 -15.40 20.62
CA PHE A 60 13.75 -14.16 19.89
C PHE A 60 13.39 -13.02 20.83
N GLN A 61 13.89 -11.83 20.49
CA GLN A 61 13.54 -10.57 21.14
C GLN A 61 12.67 -9.76 20.18
N PHE A 62 11.55 -9.22 20.66
CA PHE A 62 10.85 -8.18 19.92
C PHE A 62 11.62 -6.87 20.08
N LEU A 63 12.16 -6.35 18.97
CA LEU A 63 12.77 -5.03 18.92
C LEU A 63 11.66 -3.99 18.82
N PHE A 64 11.25 -3.42 19.95
CA PHE A 64 10.46 -2.20 19.98
C PHE A 64 11.40 -0.99 20.10
N GLY A 65 11.34 -0.08 19.12
CA GLY A 65 12.14 1.14 19.11
C GLY A 65 11.85 1.99 17.87
N GLN A 66 12.20 3.27 17.94
CA GLN A 66 12.32 4.12 16.74
C GLN A 66 13.64 3.76 16.08
N ASN A 67 13.60 3.25 14.84
CA ASN A 67 14.83 3.16 14.07
C ASN A 67 15.05 4.53 13.42
N LEU A 68 16.12 5.24 13.79
CA LEU A 68 16.51 6.49 13.14
C LEU A 68 17.09 6.25 11.74
N TYR A 69 17.38 4.98 11.41
CA TYR A 69 17.93 4.57 10.12
C TYR A 69 16.84 3.92 9.24
N PRO A 70 16.85 4.20 7.92
CA PRO A 70 15.95 3.55 6.98
C PRO A 70 16.06 2.02 7.06
N LEU A 71 14.91 1.33 7.08
CA LEU A 71 14.88 -0.14 7.15
C LEU A 71 15.16 -0.82 5.80
N ALA A 72 15.07 -0.07 4.70
CA ALA A 72 15.45 -0.49 3.36
C ALA A 72 15.75 0.74 2.48
N ASP A 73 16.79 0.66 1.64
CA ASP A 73 17.12 1.71 0.69
C ASP A 73 16.28 1.58 -0.58
N ILE A 74 15.43 2.58 -0.84
CA ILE A 74 14.92 2.84 -2.18
C ILE A 74 15.71 4.05 -2.70
N ILE A 75 16.62 3.78 -3.63
CA ILE A 75 17.46 4.82 -4.23
C ILE A 75 16.59 5.64 -5.19
N GLY A 76 16.72 6.97 -5.11
CA GLY A 76 16.02 7.89 -6.00
C GLY A 76 14.80 8.60 -5.40
N PHE A 77 14.50 8.33 -4.12
CA PHE A 77 13.28 8.80 -3.49
C PHE A 77 13.50 9.39 -2.08
N PRO A 78 12.69 10.39 -1.64
CA PRO A 78 12.79 10.99 -0.30
C PRO A 78 12.60 9.98 0.84
N VAL A 79 13.06 10.29 2.06
CA VAL A 79 12.76 9.46 3.24
C VAL A 79 11.33 9.76 3.70
N GLU A 80 10.47 8.74 3.78
CA GLU A 80 9.17 8.83 4.47
C GLU A 80 9.37 8.59 5.96
N ASN A 81 8.75 9.46 6.75
CA ASN A 81 8.51 9.24 8.16
C ASN A 81 7.00 9.16 8.42
N SER A 82 6.46 7.96 8.57
CA SER A 82 5.02 7.73 8.81
C SER A 82 4.52 8.27 10.16
N PHE A 83 5.41 8.78 11.02
CA PHE A 83 5.02 9.53 12.21
C PHE A 83 4.63 10.98 11.88
N VAL A 84 5.18 11.52 10.79
CA VAL A 84 5.01 12.91 10.39
C VAL A 84 3.76 13.04 9.54
N THR A 85 2.95 14.03 9.86
CA THR A 85 1.78 14.39 9.05
C THR A 85 2.23 14.99 7.74
N ILE A 86 1.45 14.82 6.67
CA ILE A 86 1.76 15.41 5.36
C ILE A 86 1.75 16.96 5.34
N GLY A 87 1.32 17.59 6.44
CA GLY A 87 1.39 19.04 6.62
C GLY A 87 0.39 19.82 5.76
N GLN A 88 -0.65 19.13 5.27
CA GLN A 88 -1.72 19.71 4.46
C GLN A 88 -3.07 19.57 5.17
N THR A 89 -3.95 20.53 4.96
CA THR A 89 -5.35 20.47 5.40
C THR A 89 -6.23 20.12 4.20
N ASP A 90 -7.09 19.13 4.38
CA ASP A 90 -8.02 18.64 3.37
C ASP A 90 -7.38 18.31 2.00
N PRO A 91 -6.33 17.47 1.97
CA PRO A 91 -5.54 17.20 0.77
C PRO A 91 -6.18 16.18 -0.17
N ILE A 92 -7.30 15.55 0.19
CA ILE A 92 -7.89 14.45 -0.58
C ILE A 92 -9.18 14.93 -1.23
N THR A 93 -9.30 14.73 -2.54
CA THR A 93 -10.53 14.97 -3.29
C THR A 93 -11.13 13.65 -3.74
N ALA A 94 -12.31 13.31 -3.21
CA ALA A 94 -13.17 12.31 -3.82
C ALA A 94 -13.93 12.96 -4.97
N ASN A 95 -13.95 12.31 -6.14
CA ASN A 95 -14.59 12.85 -7.32
C ASN A 95 -15.81 12.03 -7.70
N THR A 96 -16.85 12.70 -8.19
CA THR A 96 -17.89 12.10 -9.03
C THR A 96 -17.73 12.61 -10.45
N LYS A 97 -18.17 11.85 -11.43
CA LYS A 97 -18.07 12.25 -12.84
C LYS A 97 -19.45 12.41 -13.45
N THR A 98 -19.74 13.57 -14.01
CA THR A 98 -21.06 13.86 -14.61
C THR A 98 -21.27 13.01 -15.86
N ILE A 99 -22.46 12.43 -15.99
CA ILE A 99 -22.86 11.72 -17.21
C ILE A 99 -23.52 12.74 -18.13
N THR A 100 -22.94 12.96 -19.31
CA THR A 100 -23.44 13.94 -20.28
C THR A 100 -24.36 13.30 -21.30
N GLU A 101 -24.15 12.02 -21.60
CA GLU A 101 -24.97 11.25 -22.53
C GLU A 101 -24.87 9.75 -22.20
N ILE A 102 -25.90 8.99 -22.59
CA ILE A 102 -25.89 7.54 -22.57
C ILE A 102 -26.33 7.06 -23.95
N ILE A 103 -25.56 6.19 -24.58
CA ILE A 103 -25.93 5.55 -25.85
C ILE A 103 -26.41 4.13 -25.55
N PRO A 104 -27.71 3.84 -25.78
CA PRO A 104 -28.26 2.50 -25.62
C PRO A 104 -27.62 1.46 -26.55
N GLY A 105 -27.64 0.21 -26.11
CA GLY A 105 -27.19 -0.93 -26.91
C GLY A 105 -27.72 -2.25 -26.36
N GLU A 106 -27.80 -3.26 -27.22
CA GLU A 106 -28.46 -4.53 -26.90
C GLU A 106 -27.76 -5.31 -25.78
N ASN A 107 -26.42 -5.34 -25.80
CA ASN A 107 -25.59 -6.08 -24.85
C ASN A 107 -24.73 -5.19 -23.96
N GLU A 108 -24.43 -3.98 -24.46
CA GLU A 108 -23.54 -3.01 -23.82
C GLU A 108 -24.15 -1.63 -23.93
N THR A 109 -24.04 -0.86 -22.85
CA THR A 109 -24.47 0.54 -22.81
C THR A 109 -23.23 1.41 -22.68
N SER A 110 -23.12 2.44 -23.52
CA SER A 110 -22.03 3.41 -23.45
C SER A 110 -22.44 4.59 -22.59
N ILE A 111 -21.56 4.97 -21.67
CA ILE A 111 -21.72 6.12 -20.77
C ILE A 111 -20.71 7.17 -21.19
N ILE A 112 -21.19 8.34 -21.55
CA ILE A 112 -20.38 9.48 -21.98
C ILE A 112 -20.19 10.37 -20.77
N CYS A 113 -18.94 10.54 -20.39
CA CYS A 113 -18.49 11.07 -19.13
C CYS A 113 -17.11 11.71 -19.33
N PRO A 114 -17.04 13.01 -19.67
CA PRO A 114 -15.78 13.64 -20.07
C PRO A 114 -14.67 13.57 -19.01
N ASP A 115 -13.42 13.35 -19.44
CA ASP A 115 -12.22 13.16 -18.61
C ASP A 115 -12.47 12.25 -17.39
N HIS A 116 -13.08 11.08 -17.62
CA HIS A 116 -13.48 10.22 -16.50
C HIS A 116 -12.30 9.53 -15.81
N ARG A 117 -11.22 9.25 -16.55
CA ARG A 117 -10.00 8.51 -16.08
C ARG A 117 -10.26 7.13 -15.44
N ILE A 118 -11.49 6.63 -15.55
CA ILE A 118 -11.90 5.25 -15.30
C ILE A 118 -11.19 4.32 -16.29
N LEU A 119 -10.80 3.13 -15.82
CA LEU A 119 -10.12 2.08 -16.57
C LEU A 119 -11.01 0.83 -16.68
N PRO A 120 -10.81 -0.02 -17.69
CA PRO A 120 -11.45 -1.33 -17.74
C PRO A 120 -11.21 -2.13 -16.44
N GLY A 121 -12.27 -2.73 -15.89
CA GLY A 121 -12.22 -3.47 -14.63
C GLY A 121 -12.51 -2.64 -13.37
N ASP A 122 -12.50 -1.30 -13.45
CA ASP A 122 -12.92 -0.46 -12.32
C ASP A 122 -14.39 -0.69 -11.95
N LYS A 123 -14.71 -0.52 -10.66
CA LYS A 123 -16.09 -0.47 -10.20
C LYS A 123 -16.61 0.97 -10.23
N VAL A 124 -17.85 1.12 -10.68
CA VAL A 124 -18.55 2.41 -10.76
C VAL A 124 -19.97 2.28 -10.24
N ASN A 125 -20.47 3.32 -9.57
CA ASN A 125 -21.87 3.43 -9.16
C ASN A 125 -22.56 4.42 -10.08
N LEU A 126 -23.64 4.00 -10.75
CA LEU A 126 -24.41 4.88 -11.63
C LEU A 126 -25.61 5.45 -10.87
N VAL A 127 -25.60 6.76 -10.63
CA VAL A 127 -26.61 7.46 -9.83
C VAL A 127 -27.49 8.32 -10.73
N ASN A 128 -28.80 8.33 -10.45
CA ASN A 128 -29.83 9.06 -11.20
C ASN A 128 -29.87 8.75 -12.71
N VAL A 129 -29.55 7.52 -13.09
CA VAL A 129 -29.60 7.04 -14.48
C VAL A 129 -30.93 6.33 -14.72
N ASN A 130 -31.87 7.01 -15.36
CA ASN A 130 -33.19 6.48 -15.68
C ASN A 130 -33.21 5.96 -17.12
N VAL A 131 -33.09 4.64 -17.28
CA VAL A 131 -33.06 3.93 -18.57
C VAL A 131 -34.00 2.73 -18.56
N THR A 132 -34.34 2.22 -19.74
CA THR A 132 -35.16 1.01 -19.93
C THR A 132 -34.38 -0.05 -20.69
N PRO A 133 -34.30 -1.32 -20.21
CA PRO A 133 -34.69 -1.78 -18.88
C PRO A 133 -33.87 -1.09 -17.76
N SER A 134 -34.46 -0.97 -16.57
CA SER A 134 -33.83 -0.23 -15.47
C SER A 134 -32.58 -0.92 -14.93
N ILE A 135 -31.47 -0.20 -14.88
CA ILE A 135 -30.22 -0.67 -14.27
C ILE A 135 -30.32 -0.92 -12.75
N TYR A 136 -31.41 -0.45 -12.11
CA TYR A 136 -31.64 -0.56 -10.67
C TYR A 136 -32.45 -1.80 -10.27
N GLN A 137 -33.13 -2.44 -11.22
CA GLN A 137 -33.97 -3.61 -10.93
C GLN A 137 -33.19 -4.92 -10.95
N ASN A 138 -31.96 -4.91 -11.46
CA ASN A 138 -31.12 -6.10 -11.52
C ASN A 138 -30.26 -6.23 -10.25
N GLU A 139 -30.70 -7.08 -9.33
CA GLU A 139 -30.04 -7.32 -8.04
C GLU A 139 -28.59 -7.81 -8.18
N LYS A 140 -28.22 -8.42 -9.31
CA LYS A 140 -26.84 -8.85 -9.60
C LYS A 140 -25.84 -7.69 -9.51
N TYR A 141 -26.24 -6.51 -9.94
CA TYR A 141 -25.36 -5.34 -10.01
C TYR A 141 -25.51 -4.42 -8.79
N ASN A 142 -26.69 -4.38 -8.16
CA ASN A 142 -26.97 -3.49 -7.03
C ASN A 142 -26.44 -2.05 -7.26
N ARG A 143 -26.70 -1.49 -8.46
CA ARG A 143 -26.24 -0.18 -8.95
C ARG A 143 -24.73 -0.05 -9.22
N ILE A 144 -23.94 -1.06 -8.90
CA ILE A 144 -22.50 -1.09 -9.08
C ILE A 144 -22.16 -1.94 -10.31
N PHE A 145 -21.48 -1.32 -11.27
CA PHE A 145 -21.04 -1.96 -12.49
C PHE A 145 -19.53 -2.08 -12.52
N THR A 146 -19.03 -3.16 -13.10
CA THR A 146 -17.64 -3.25 -13.53
C THR A 146 -17.55 -2.69 -14.94
N VAL A 147 -16.65 -1.72 -15.13
CA VAL A 147 -16.39 -1.13 -16.45
C VAL A 147 -15.84 -2.18 -17.38
N TYR A 148 -16.47 -2.33 -18.54
CA TYR A 148 -16.12 -3.36 -19.51
C TYR A 148 -15.01 -2.89 -20.45
N SER A 149 -15.20 -1.76 -21.11
CA SER A 149 -14.22 -1.15 -22.00
C SER A 149 -14.22 0.37 -21.86
N VAL A 150 -13.12 0.99 -22.29
CA VAL A 150 -12.93 2.44 -22.32
C VAL A 150 -12.49 2.83 -23.74
N PRO A 151 -13.43 3.09 -24.66
CA PRO A 151 -13.09 3.42 -26.06
C PRO A 151 -12.37 4.76 -26.23
N SER A 152 -12.58 5.70 -25.32
CA SER A 152 -11.92 7.01 -25.32
C SER A 152 -11.83 7.57 -23.88
N PRO A 153 -11.09 8.67 -23.64
CA PRO A 153 -11.04 9.31 -22.32
C PRO A 153 -12.39 9.82 -21.77
N ASP A 154 -13.39 9.91 -22.63
CA ASP A 154 -14.70 10.48 -22.34
C ASP A 154 -15.82 9.43 -22.39
N VAL A 155 -15.51 8.17 -22.71
CA VAL A 155 -16.50 7.11 -22.89
C VAL A 155 -16.04 5.82 -22.25
N PHE A 156 -16.92 5.22 -21.45
CA PHE A 156 -16.76 3.84 -21.00
C PHE A 156 -18.04 3.04 -21.22
N THR A 157 -17.94 1.72 -21.21
CA THR A 157 -19.07 0.83 -21.41
C THR A 157 -19.33 -0.06 -20.20
N ILE A 158 -20.58 -0.46 -20.04
CA ILE A 158 -20.99 -1.50 -19.09
C ILE A 158 -21.69 -2.64 -19.83
N ARG A 159 -21.51 -3.87 -19.36
CA ARG A 159 -22.21 -5.07 -19.87
C ARG A 159 -23.63 -5.13 -19.32
N TYR A 160 -24.46 -4.24 -19.82
CA TYR A 160 -25.88 -4.16 -19.54
C TYR A 160 -26.60 -3.60 -20.77
N GLY A 161 -27.62 -4.31 -21.25
CA GLY A 161 -28.41 -3.87 -22.40
C GLY A 161 -29.42 -2.79 -22.02
N THR A 162 -29.39 -1.66 -22.72
CA THR A 162 -30.43 -0.61 -22.60
C THR A 162 -31.02 -0.30 -23.97
N GLN A 163 -32.28 0.11 -23.98
CA GLN A 163 -33.07 0.42 -25.18
C GLN A 163 -33.44 1.90 -25.25
N HIS A 164 -33.66 2.55 -24.10
CA HIS A 164 -34.12 3.94 -24.05
C HIS A 164 -33.53 4.66 -22.83
N VAL A 165 -33.18 5.94 -23.01
CA VAL A 165 -32.75 6.86 -21.94
C VAL A 165 -33.90 7.81 -21.63
N SER A 166 -34.45 7.71 -20.43
CA SER A 166 -35.59 8.51 -19.99
C SER A 166 -35.16 9.83 -19.35
N ASP A 167 -34.16 9.80 -18.47
CA ASP A 167 -33.63 11.00 -17.81
C ASP A 167 -32.22 10.75 -17.27
N ILE A 168 -31.33 11.72 -17.51
CA ILE A 168 -29.95 11.76 -17.00
C ILE A 168 -29.55 13.16 -16.51
N SER A 169 -30.51 14.08 -16.34
CA SER A 169 -30.27 15.49 -16.03
C SER A 169 -29.42 15.74 -14.77
N THR A 170 -29.46 14.81 -13.81
CA THR A 170 -28.68 14.85 -12.57
C THR A 170 -27.81 13.60 -12.40
N ALA A 171 -27.55 12.90 -13.50
CA ALA A 171 -26.85 11.62 -13.48
C ALA A 171 -25.33 11.81 -13.32
N PHE A 172 -24.74 10.94 -12.50
CA PHE A 172 -23.30 10.93 -12.29
C PHE A 172 -22.78 9.52 -11.99
N VAL A 173 -21.47 9.38 -12.12
CA VAL A 173 -20.69 8.20 -11.82
C VAL A 173 -19.95 8.41 -10.50
N GLY A 174 -20.27 7.58 -9.52
CA GLY A 174 -19.45 7.41 -8.32
C GLY A 174 -18.29 6.47 -8.60
N THR A 175 -17.08 6.84 -8.18
CA THR A 175 -15.84 6.10 -8.45
C THR A 175 -15.12 5.73 -7.15
N GLN A 176 -14.18 4.79 -7.23
CA GLN A 176 -13.24 4.46 -6.15
C GLN A 176 -11.93 5.26 -6.27
N THR A 177 -11.94 6.36 -7.01
CA THR A 177 -10.76 7.13 -7.38
C THR A 177 -10.70 8.45 -6.63
N PHE A 178 -9.52 8.77 -6.14
CA PHE A 178 -9.24 9.96 -5.37
C PHE A 178 -8.09 10.73 -6.04
N GLN A 179 -8.06 12.03 -5.80
CA GLN A 179 -6.89 12.86 -6.06
C GLN A 179 -6.31 13.31 -4.72
N MET A 180 -4.99 13.34 -4.61
CA MET A 180 -4.27 13.85 -3.44
C MET A 180 -3.36 15.00 -3.82
N TYR A 181 -3.44 16.09 -3.05
CA TYR A 181 -2.41 17.12 -3.02
C TYR A 181 -1.41 16.80 -1.91
N TYR A 182 -0.21 16.38 -2.31
CA TYR A 182 0.90 16.15 -1.39
C TYR A 182 2.20 16.65 -2.03
N PRO A 183 2.64 17.86 -1.68
CA PRO A 183 3.85 18.44 -2.24
C PRO A 183 5.10 17.60 -2.01
N GLY A 184 5.86 17.37 -3.07
CA GLY A 184 7.09 16.57 -2.98
C GLY A 184 6.84 15.11 -2.62
N HIS A 185 5.70 14.54 -3.04
CA HIS A 185 5.29 13.17 -2.74
C HIS A 185 6.27 12.10 -3.25
N GLY A 186 7.33 12.43 -3.97
CA GLY A 186 8.38 11.51 -4.38
C GLY A 186 7.99 10.53 -5.49
N PHE A 187 6.71 10.18 -5.70
CA PHE A 187 6.29 9.36 -6.83
C PHE A 187 6.74 9.90 -8.19
N ASN A 188 7.03 8.97 -9.11
CA ASN A 188 7.48 9.27 -10.45
C ASN A 188 6.93 8.22 -11.43
N ARG A 189 6.75 8.58 -12.70
CA ARG A 189 6.27 7.69 -13.76
C ARG A 189 7.14 7.78 -15.00
N ILE A 190 7.12 6.75 -15.82
CA ILE A 190 7.79 6.75 -17.13
C ILE A 190 6.96 7.58 -18.10
N VAL A 191 7.63 8.45 -18.86
CA VAL A 191 7.00 9.30 -19.89
C VAL A 191 7.56 9.03 -21.29
N ASP A 192 8.71 8.38 -21.40
CA ASP A 192 9.30 7.98 -22.68
C ASP A 192 10.16 6.71 -22.53
N ILE A 193 10.08 5.82 -23.53
CA ILE A 193 10.87 4.60 -23.65
C ILE A 193 11.36 4.53 -25.11
N THR A 194 12.65 4.74 -25.31
CA THR A 194 13.23 4.90 -26.66
C THR A 194 14.47 4.03 -26.83
N GLN A 195 14.60 3.34 -27.97
CA GLN A 195 15.82 2.62 -28.32
C GLN A 195 16.92 3.64 -28.68
N ILE A 196 18.08 3.55 -28.04
CA ILE A 196 19.21 4.45 -28.30
C ILE A 196 20.48 3.73 -28.78
N GLY A 197 20.47 2.40 -28.81
CA GLY A 197 21.55 1.59 -29.36
C GLY A 197 21.24 0.10 -29.27
N PRO A 198 22.09 -0.80 -29.79
CA PRO A 198 21.89 -2.24 -29.67
C PRO A 198 21.80 -2.66 -28.20
N ASN A 199 20.73 -3.35 -27.81
CA ASN A 199 20.47 -3.76 -26.41
C ASN A 199 20.48 -2.60 -25.40
N LEU A 200 20.25 -1.36 -25.85
CA LEU A 200 20.30 -0.17 -25.01
C LEU A 200 19.04 0.67 -25.21
N VAL A 201 18.24 0.76 -24.15
CA VAL A 201 16.98 1.50 -24.12
C VAL A 201 17.10 2.63 -23.12
N GLN A 202 16.75 3.83 -23.55
CA GLN A 202 16.60 5.00 -22.69
C GLN A 202 15.19 5.04 -22.11
N ILE A 203 15.11 5.37 -20.82
CA ILE A 203 13.88 5.59 -20.08
C ILE A 203 13.92 7.03 -19.59
N THR A 204 12.88 7.80 -19.91
CA THR A 204 12.66 9.15 -19.37
C THR A 204 11.51 9.09 -18.39
N THR A 205 11.68 9.80 -17.29
CA THR A 205 10.72 9.85 -16.18
C THR A 205 10.15 11.25 -16.04
N LEU A 206 8.99 11.40 -15.40
CA LEU A 206 8.32 12.70 -15.28
C LEU A 206 9.13 13.70 -14.45
N PHE A 207 9.83 13.22 -13.41
CA PHE A 207 10.68 14.03 -12.52
C PHE A 207 12.09 13.46 -12.44
N PRO A 208 13.07 14.23 -11.95
CA PRO A 208 14.37 13.68 -11.58
C PRO A 208 14.25 12.43 -10.69
N HIS A 209 14.97 11.36 -11.05
CA HIS A 209 14.84 10.06 -10.39
C HIS A 209 15.95 9.78 -9.35
N GLY A 210 16.93 10.68 -9.18
CA GLY A 210 17.98 10.56 -8.16
C GLY A 210 18.79 9.26 -8.17
N PHE A 211 18.87 8.57 -9.32
CA PHE A 211 19.60 7.32 -9.44
C PHE A 211 21.11 7.58 -9.47
N THR A 212 21.87 6.58 -9.05
CA THR A 212 23.33 6.57 -9.07
C THR A 212 23.83 5.39 -9.90
N SER A 213 25.14 5.30 -10.15
CA SER A 213 25.74 4.21 -10.94
C SER A 213 25.64 2.81 -10.30
N THR A 214 25.23 2.73 -9.03
CA THR A 214 24.95 1.48 -8.30
C THR A 214 23.46 1.16 -8.24
N SER A 215 22.59 2.04 -8.71
CA SER A 215 21.14 1.85 -8.67
C SER A 215 20.68 0.70 -9.57
N THR A 216 19.62 0.05 -9.14
CA THR A 216 18.83 -0.90 -9.93
C THR A 216 17.39 -0.42 -10.01
N VAL A 217 16.69 -0.82 -11.06
CA VAL A 217 15.30 -0.44 -11.30
C VAL A 217 14.49 -1.65 -11.74
N LEU A 218 13.26 -1.74 -11.26
CA LEU A 218 12.26 -2.69 -11.75
C LEU A 218 11.26 -1.91 -12.61
N LEU A 219 11.14 -2.30 -13.88
CA LEU A 219 10.14 -1.78 -14.80
C LEU A 219 8.98 -2.77 -14.92
N LYS A 220 7.76 -2.25 -14.91
CA LYS A 220 6.52 -3.03 -15.10
C LYS A 220 5.53 -2.29 -15.97
N GLN A 221 4.69 -3.05 -16.65
CA GLN A 221 3.57 -2.54 -17.46
C GLN A 221 4.01 -1.48 -18.47
N THR A 222 5.22 -1.65 -19.02
CA THR A 222 5.70 -0.79 -20.10
C THR A 222 4.91 -1.08 -21.37
N ASN A 223 4.63 -0.03 -22.14
CA ASN A 223 3.82 -0.11 -23.35
C ASN A 223 4.65 -0.03 -24.65
N SER A 224 5.99 -0.10 -24.56
CA SER A 224 6.83 -0.29 -25.74
C SER A 224 6.53 -1.63 -26.40
N VAL A 225 6.88 -1.79 -27.67
CA VAL A 225 6.73 -3.06 -28.39
C VAL A 225 8.08 -3.50 -28.94
N PRO A 226 8.67 -4.62 -28.47
CA PRO A 226 8.25 -5.40 -27.29
C PRO A 226 8.31 -4.59 -25.98
N ASN A 227 7.61 -5.06 -24.94
CA ASN A 227 7.71 -4.44 -23.61
C ASN A 227 9.12 -4.65 -23.05
N VAL A 228 9.56 -3.73 -22.19
CA VAL A 228 10.88 -3.75 -21.55
C VAL A 228 10.76 -3.99 -20.05
N ASP A 229 9.73 -4.74 -19.66
CA ASP A 229 9.49 -5.10 -18.26
C ASP A 229 10.64 -5.99 -17.75
N GLY A 230 11.12 -5.70 -16.55
CA GLY A 230 12.24 -6.44 -15.98
C GLY A 230 13.03 -5.67 -14.93
N PHE A 231 14.00 -6.36 -14.35
CA PHE A 231 14.93 -5.81 -13.36
C PHE A 231 16.27 -5.50 -14.02
N TYR A 232 16.71 -4.25 -13.93
CA TYR A 232 17.90 -3.76 -14.64
C TYR A 232 18.83 -2.98 -13.72
N LYS A 233 20.11 -2.99 -14.06
CA LYS A 233 21.06 -2.01 -13.54
C LYS A 233 20.86 -0.69 -14.28
N VAL A 234 20.82 0.41 -13.55
CA VAL A 234 20.70 1.75 -14.10
C VAL A 234 22.03 2.17 -14.73
N ILE A 235 21.97 2.65 -15.97
CA ILE A 235 23.08 3.34 -16.65
C ILE A 235 22.72 4.82 -16.67
N LEU A 236 23.52 5.65 -16.03
CA LEU A 236 23.24 7.09 -15.99
C LEU A 236 23.48 7.73 -17.36
N MET A 237 22.56 8.60 -17.76
CA MET A 237 22.74 9.45 -18.94
C MET A 237 23.48 10.72 -18.52
N PRO A 238 24.61 11.08 -19.15
CA PRO A 238 25.31 12.32 -18.83
C PRO A 238 24.40 13.53 -19.02
N ASN A 239 24.45 14.48 -18.08
CA ASN A 239 23.71 15.75 -18.12
C ASN A 239 22.17 15.62 -18.10
N SER A 240 21.63 14.52 -17.60
CA SER A 240 20.20 14.39 -17.33
C SER A 240 19.95 13.85 -15.93
N LEU A 241 18.90 14.35 -15.29
CA LEU A 241 18.49 13.95 -13.93
C LEU A 241 17.24 13.07 -13.94
N ASP A 242 16.53 13.04 -15.05
CA ASP A 242 15.23 12.42 -15.32
C ASP A 242 15.31 11.29 -16.36
N THR A 243 16.47 11.09 -16.98
CA THR A 243 16.71 10.01 -17.95
C THR A 243 17.81 9.07 -17.49
N PHE A 244 17.59 7.79 -17.74
CA PHE A 244 18.59 6.75 -17.56
C PHE A 244 18.45 5.72 -18.66
N ALA A 245 19.46 4.88 -18.85
CA ALA A 245 19.42 3.77 -19.77
C ALA A 245 19.43 2.42 -19.04
N ILE A 246 18.88 1.41 -19.71
CA ILE A 246 18.90 0.01 -19.30
C ILE A 246 19.42 -0.85 -20.45
N GLN A 247 19.97 -2.00 -20.07
CA GLN A 247 20.40 -3.03 -21.00
C GLN A 247 20.05 -4.42 -20.45
N SER A 248 19.69 -5.35 -21.33
CA SER A 248 19.50 -6.75 -20.91
C SER A 248 20.86 -7.39 -20.63
N SER A 249 21.01 -8.04 -19.48
CA SER A 249 22.17 -8.89 -19.19
C SER A 249 22.09 -10.25 -19.90
N ASN A 250 20.93 -10.61 -20.45
CA ASN A 250 20.73 -11.82 -21.22
C ASN A 250 20.96 -11.54 -22.71
N LEU A 251 22.16 -11.86 -23.22
CA LEU A 251 22.52 -11.61 -24.61
C LEU A 251 21.70 -12.42 -25.62
N SER A 252 21.04 -13.50 -25.20
CA SER A 252 20.10 -14.24 -26.05
C SER A 252 18.74 -13.55 -26.17
N HIS A 253 18.45 -12.57 -25.31
CA HIS A 253 17.24 -11.76 -25.31
C HIS A 253 17.61 -10.28 -25.14
N PRO A 254 18.24 -9.66 -26.16
CA PRO A 254 18.59 -8.25 -26.11
C PRO A 254 17.32 -7.38 -26.15
N LEU A 255 17.37 -6.21 -25.51
CA LEU A 255 16.33 -5.20 -25.65
C LEU A 255 16.37 -4.62 -27.07
N SER A 256 15.27 -4.75 -27.79
CA SER A 256 15.12 -4.26 -29.15
C SER A 256 13.68 -3.81 -29.36
N ILE A 257 13.36 -2.59 -28.93
CA ILE A 257 12.03 -2.03 -29.15
C ILE A 257 11.90 -1.56 -30.61
N VAL A 258 10.78 -1.90 -31.22
CA VAL A 258 10.38 -1.50 -32.58
C VAL A 258 9.44 -0.30 -32.50
N THR A 259 8.56 -0.28 -31.50
CA THR A 259 7.68 0.84 -31.20
C THR A 259 8.07 1.44 -29.85
N PRO A 260 8.40 2.75 -29.79
CA PRO A 260 8.63 3.45 -28.53
C PRO A 260 7.44 3.32 -27.57
N GLY A 261 7.73 3.35 -26.28
CA GLY A 261 6.73 3.43 -25.22
C GLY A 261 6.67 4.83 -24.63
N PHE A 262 5.58 5.12 -23.94
CA PHE A 262 5.32 6.40 -23.28
C PHE A 262 4.71 6.23 -21.89
N SER A 263 4.66 4.99 -21.39
CA SER A 263 4.16 4.69 -20.06
C SER A 263 4.84 3.44 -19.49
N GLY A 264 4.77 3.35 -18.16
CA GLY A 264 5.26 2.25 -17.37
C GLY A 264 5.54 2.70 -15.93
N ILE A 265 5.76 1.72 -15.07
CA ILE A 265 5.93 1.94 -13.63
C ILE A 265 7.40 1.74 -13.24
N LEU A 266 7.96 2.70 -12.52
CA LEU A 266 9.25 2.62 -11.86
C LEU A 266 9.05 2.10 -10.43
N SER A 267 9.71 0.99 -10.08
CA SER A 267 9.77 0.44 -8.71
C SER A 267 8.52 -0.32 -8.20
N SER A 268 8.70 -0.96 -7.05
CA SER A 268 7.94 -2.07 -6.48
C SER A 268 6.72 -1.65 -5.67
N ASP A 269 5.57 -2.24 -6.00
CA ASP A 269 4.23 -2.05 -5.42
C ASP A 269 3.78 -0.58 -5.37
N GLN A 270 2.50 -0.33 -5.62
CA GLN A 270 1.93 1.04 -5.58
C GLN A 270 0.85 1.15 -4.49
N ILE A 271 0.80 0.17 -3.57
CA ILE A 271 -0.01 0.07 -2.34
C ILE A 271 0.50 0.85 -1.10
N PHE A 272 -0.14 1.98 -0.76
CA PHE A 272 0.12 2.76 0.45
C PHE A 272 -1.10 2.78 1.37
N TYR A 273 -0.92 3.28 2.59
CA TYR A 273 -1.95 3.38 3.61
C TYR A 273 -2.03 4.81 4.11
N LEU A 274 -3.26 5.25 4.39
CA LEU A 274 -3.51 6.52 5.05
C LEU A 274 -3.97 6.29 6.49
N THR A 275 -3.67 7.25 7.36
CA THR A 275 -4.17 7.30 8.75
C THR A 275 -4.60 8.71 9.11
N ASN A 276 -5.48 8.84 10.10
CA ASN A 276 -6.12 10.08 10.55
C ASN A 276 -6.90 10.85 9.47
N VAL A 277 -7.38 10.16 8.43
CA VAL A 277 -8.26 10.73 7.42
C VAL A 277 -9.67 10.84 7.99
N THR A 278 -10.29 12.01 7.91
CA THR A 278 -11.73 12.19 8.21
C THR A 278 -12.60 11.70 7.06
N SER A 279 -13.87 11.35 7.33
CA SER A 279 -14.81 10.99 6.27
C SER A 279 -14.93 12.11 5.22
N LEU A 280 -15.04 11.73 3.95
CA LEU A 280 -15.23 12.66 2.82
C LEU A 280 -15.88 11.92 1.64
N GLY A 281 -16.65 12.61 0.79
CA GLY A 281 -17.20 12.09 -0.47
C GLY A 281 -18.15 10.90 -0.33
N GLY A 282 -18.73 10.70 0.85
CA GLY A 282 -19.52 9.51 1.19
C GLY A 282 -18.72 8.31 1.67
N PHE A 283 -17.40 8.43 1.83
CA PHE A 283 -16.53 7.42 2.43
C PHE A 283 -16.41 7.63 3.94
N THR A 284 -16.48 6.55 4.70
CA THR A 284 -16.30 6.56 6.16
C THR A 284 -14.82 6.55 6.54
N THR A 285 -14.51 6.84 7.81
CA THR A 285 -13.13 6.72 8.31
C THR A 285 -12.59 5.29 8.20
N SER A 286 -13.43 4.26 8.31
CA SER A 286 -13.02 2.86 8.11
C SER A 286 -12.74 2.50 6.65
N ASP A 287 -13.34 3.22 5.69
CA ASP A 287 -13.04 3.03 4.27
C ASP A 287 -11.72 3.69 3.87
N LEU A 288 -11.24 4.65 4.68
CA LEU A 288 -10.10 5.50 4.34
C LEU A 288 -8.82 5.23 5.15
N ASN A 289 -8.96 4.70 6.37
CA ASN A 289 -7.83 4.54 7.29
C ASN A 289 -7.38 3.09 7.41
N ASN A 290 -6.06 2.87 7.34
CA ASN A 290 -5.43 1.55 7.47
C ASN A 290 -5.90 0.52 6.43
N VAL A 291 -6.31 1.00 5.25
CA VAL A 291 -6.64 0.16 4.09
C VAL A 291 -5.64 0.41 2.96
N PRO A 292 -5.39 -0.58 2.08
CA PRO A 292 -4.47 -0.42 0.97
C PRO A 292 -5.06 0.46 -0.13
N PHE A 293 -4.27 1.42 -0.60
CA PHE A 293 -4.55 2.28 -1.74
C PHE A 293 -3.50 2.11 -2.81
N THR A 294 -3.92 1.99 -4.07
CA THR A 294 -2.98 1.88 -5.18
C THR A 294 -2.86 3.22 -5.91
N VAL A 295 -1.65 3.78 -6.01
CA VAL A 295 -1.39 4.92 -6.90
C VAL A 295 -1.83 4.55 -8.32
N ARG A 296 -2.62 5.42 -8.96
CA ARG A 296 -3.12 5.22 -10.32
C ARG A 296 -2.32 6.00 -11.34
N ASP A 297 -2.10 7.28 -11.06
CA ASP A 297 -1.41 8.18 -11.96
C ASP A 297 -0.74 9.32 -11.21
N ILE A 298 0.38 9.80 -11.75
CA ILE A 298 1.13 10.95 -11.24
C ILE A 298 0.86 12.13 -12.17
N ILE A 299 0.22 13.17 -11.62
CA ILE A 299 -0.19 14.35 -12.38
C ILE A 299 0.99 15.32 -12.48
N ASP A 300 1.52 15.74 -11.33
CA ASP A 300 2.65 16.65 -11.19
C ASP A 300 3.43 16.34 -9.91
N GLU A 301 4.40 17.19 -9.53
CA GLU A 301 5.28 16.97 -8.35
C GLU A 301 4.54 17.06 -7.00
N ASN A 302 3.31 17.55 -7.02
CA ASN A 302 2.47 17.78 -5.86
C ASN A 302 1.14 17.02 -5.92
N ASN A 303 0.78 16.44 -7.06
CA ASN A 303 -0.54 15.85 -7.27
C ASN A 303 -0.44 14.45 -7.87
N PHE A 304 -1.19 13.53 -7.28
CA PHE A 304 -1.36 12.19 -7.82
C PHE A 304 -2.78 11.69 -7.60
N THR A 305 -3.16 10.64 -8.33
CA THR A 305 -4.42 9.94 -8.15
C THR A 305 -4.19 8.54 -7.61
N PHE A 306 -5.16 8.03 -6.86
CA PHE A 306 -5.09 6.71 -6.26
C PHE A 306 -6.47 6.04 -6.21
N SER A 307 -6.48 4.70 -6.10
CA SER A 307 -7.71 3.91 -5.95
C SER A 307 -7.81 3.33 -4.56
N GLY A 308 -9.00 3.42 -3.96
CA GLY A 308 -9.37 2.60 -2.80
C GLY A 308 -9.92 1.23 -3.21
N ILE A 309 -10.04 0.34 -2.22
CA ILE A 309 -10.65 -0.98 -2.40
C ILE A 309 -12.07 -1.08 -1.84
N TYR A 310 -12.53 -0.06 -1.09
CA TYR A 310 -13.82 -0.02 -0.42
C TYR A 310 -14.59 1.25 -0.80
N GLY A 311 -15.91 1.10 -0.92
CA GLY A 311 -16.81 2.21 -1.21
C GLY A 311 -16.71 2.76 -2.63
N LEU A 312 -17.63 3.66 -2.96
CA LEU A 312 -17.67 4.47 -4.18
C LEU A 312 -18.14 5.86 -3.77
N SER A 313 -17.61 6.91 -4.41
CA SER A 313 -17.99 8.28 -4.10
C SER A 313 -19.49 8.50 -4.29
N GLN A 314 -20.11 9.19 -3.34
CA GLN A 314 -21.53 9.57 -3.42
C GLN A 314 -21.70 11.00 -3.94
N PHE A 315 -20.68 11.83 -3.77
CA PHE A 315 -20.61 13.21 -4.22
C PHE A 315 -19.13 13.63 -4.28
N ALA A 316 -18.84 14.67 -5.06
CA ALA A 316 -17.51 15.26 -5.08
C ALA A 316 -17.26 16.08 -3.80
N GLU A 317 -16.12 15.87 -3.16
CA GLU A 317 -15.72 16.61 -1.96
C GLU A 317 -14.20 16.63 -1.82
N THR A 318 -13.64 17.78 -1.47
CA THR A 318 -12.25 17.92 -1.00
C THR A 318 -12.26 17.98 0.52
N GLY A 319 -11.45 17.13 1.15
CA GLY A 319 -11.48 16.90 2.59
C GLY A 319 -10.34 16.00 3.06
N GLY A 320 -10.57 15.35 4.20
CA GLY A 320 -9.66 14.38 4.81
C GLY A 320 -8.99 14.87 6.09
N GLY A 321 -9.16 16.15 6.45
CA GLY A 321 -8.62 16.74 7.67
C GLY A 321 -7.16 17.16 7.54
N SER A 322 -6.54 17.54 8.66
CA SER A 322 -5.19 18.10 8.73
C SER A 322 -4.12 17.19 9.35
N GLY A 323 -4.55 16.07 9.94
CA GLY A 323 -3.68 15.16 10.69
C GLY A 323 -3.18 13.95 9.89
N ILE A 324 -3.39 13.96 8.57
CA ILE A 324 -3.19 12.78 7.72
C ILE A 324 -1.72 12.37 7.72
N ARG A 325 -1.48 11.06 7.87
CA ARG A 325 -0.17 10.44 7.67
C ARG A 325 -0.30 9.36 6.63
N ILE A 326 0.79 9.12 5.93
CA ILE A 326 0.90 8.17 4.83
C ILE A 326 2.03 7.20 5.15
N ASN A 327 1.79 5.92 4.89
CA ASN A 327 2.74 4.84 5.14
C ASN A 327 2.79 3.92 3.92
N SER A 328 3.99 3.56 3.49
CA SER A 328 4.19 2.53 2.49
C SER A 328 5.25 1.51 2.92
N LYS A 329 5.12 0.27 2.45
CA LYS A 329 6.09 -0.79 2.78
C LYS A 329 7.39 -0.65 1.98
N ILE A 330 7.29 -0.20 0.72
CA ILE A 330 8.35 -0.24 -0.30
C ILE A 330 8.13 0.78 -1.43
N HIS A 331 7.25 1.76 -1.26
CA HIS A 331 7.07 2.73 -2.35
C HIS A 331 8.13 3.75 -2.24
N GLY A 332 8.71 4.12 -3.38
CA GLY A 332 8.98 5.50 -3.77
C GLY A 332 9.45 6.49 -2.71
N TRP A 333 9.98 5.99 -1.59
CA TRP A 333 10.26 6.60 -0.30
C TRP A 333 11.12 5.63 0.51
N ARG A 334 12.04 6.16 1.29
CA ARG A 334 12.82 5.38 2.26
C ARG A 334 12.05 5.39 3.58
N GLY A 335 11.50 4.25 4.01
CA GLY A 335 10.69 4.22 5.24
C GLY A 335 11.54 4.28 6.51
N THR A 336 11.31 5.28 7.35
CA THR A 336 11.67 5.27 8.77
C THR A 336 10.45 4.78 9.53
N GLN A 337 10.30 3.47 9.75
CA GLN A 337 9.18 2.98 10.55
C GLN A 337 9.41 3.32 12.02
N SER A 338 8.59 4.23 12.54
CA SER A 338 8.36 4.33 13.97
C SER A 338 7.17 3.45 14.32
N ASN A 339 7.40 2.37 15.08
CA ASN A 339 6.30 1.74 15.79
C ASN A 339 5.68 2.80 16.71
N ASN A 340 4.37 3.01 16.59
CA ASN A 340 3.65 3.80 17.58
C ASN A 340 3.80 3.14 18.96
N ASP A 341 3.61 3.94 20.00
CA ASP A 341 3.58 3.59 21.42
C ASP A 341 2.60 2.46 21.79
N THR A 342 1.78 1.98 20.85
CA THR A 342 0.86 0.84 21.03
C THR A 342 1.37 -0.47 20.41
N GLY A 343 2.55 -0.48 19.76
CA GLY A 343 3.21 -1.70 19.29
C GLY A 343 2.43 -2.52 18.25
N SER A 344 1.40 -1.94 17.62
CA SER A 344 0.53 -2.66 16.69
C SER A 344 1.09 -2.60 15.27
N LEU A 345 1.96 -3.55 14.94
CA LEU A 345 2.18 -3.92 13.54
C LEU A 345 0.94 -4.68 13.05
N TYR A 346 0.36 -4.23 11.95
CA TYR A 346 -0.39 -5.01 10.96
C TYR A 346 -1.13 -6.25 11.52
N LYS A 347 -2.44 -6.15 11.78
CA LYS A 347 -3.28 -7.35 11.90
C LYS A 347 -3.70 -7.79 10.49
N PRO A 348 -3.12 -8.86 9.89
CA PRO A 348 -3.90 -9.57 8.90
C PRO A 348 -5.12 -10.14 9.64
N ARG A 349 -6.33 -9.91 9.12
CA ARG A 349 -7.52 -10.61 9.61
C ARG A 349 -7.26 -12.11 9.49
N THR A 350 -7.17 -12.81 10.62
CA THR A 350 -7.43 -14.25 10.65
C THR A 350 -8.94 -14.43 10.48
N GLY A 351 -9.33 -15.38 9.63
CA GLY A 351 -10.73 -15.73 9.37
C GLY A 351 -11.48 -16.24 10.59
#